data_AF-A0A7K5Z5W0-F1
#
_entry.id   AF-A0A7K5Z5W0-F1
#
_cell.length_a   1.000
_cell.length_b   1.000
_cell.length_c   1.000
_cell.angle_alpha   90.00
_cell.angle_beta   90.00
_cell.angle_gamma   90.00
#
_symmetry.space_group_name_H-M   'P 1'
#
loop_
_entity.id
_entity.type
_entity.pdbx_description
1 polymer ?
#
loop_
_entity_poly.entity_id
_entity_poly.type
_entity_poly.pdbx_seq_one_letter_code
_entity_poly.pdbx_strand_id
1 'polypeptide(L)'
;PAWLQRLCGQLLSERLMRPNGVQAVVRGVMEGTGAGGAGAEAAAVDWRKCDAVAKILASCPQQCLSLEDYYWLVCPQILDLLHIQDKVTARQFQRVATSTLLTMARQHPQLAEKHLLQPLLAPLRRCSET
;
A
#
# COMPACT_ATOMS: atom_id res chain seq x y z
N PRO A 1 2.80 -1.43 25.78
CA PRO A 1 1.87 -2.43 26.39
C PRO A 1 1.04 -3.15 25.32
N ALA A 2 0.77 -4.45 25.46
CA ALA A 2 0.07 -5.26 24.45
C ALA A 2 -1.36 -4.77 24.16
N TRP A 3 -2.06 -4.23 25.17
CA TRP A 3 -3.40 -3.66 24.97
C TRP A 3 -3.39 -2.43 24.05
N LEU A 4 -2.37 -1.57 24.16
CA LEU A 4 -2.24 -0.37 23.34
C LEU A 4 -1.91 -0.72 21.90
N GLN A 5 -1.01 -1.69 21.68
CA GLN A 5 -0.68 -2.18 20.35
C GLN A 5 -1.92 -2.75 19.64
N ARG A 6 -2.76 -3.52 20.35
CA ARG A 6 -4.02 -4.03 19.79
C ARG A 6 -4.98 -2.92 19.41
N LEU A 7 -5.20 -1.94 20.29
CA LEU A 7 -6.08 -0.80 20.01
C LEU A 7 -5.58 0.02 18.83
N CYS A 8 -4.29 0.35 18.79
CA CYS A 8 -3.69 1.07 17.66
C CYS A 8 -3.78 0.28 16.36
N GLY A 9 -3.60 -1.04 16.41
CA GLY A 9 -3.77 -1.93 15.26
C GLY A 9 -5.20 -1.88 14.72
N GLN A 10 -6.20 -1.97 15.60
CA GLN A 10 -7.61 -1.84 15.22
C GLN A 10 -7.91 -0.49 14.57
N LEU A 11 -7.50 0.62 15.19
CA LEU A 11 -7.73 1.96 14.65
C LEU A 11 -7.05 2.15 13.29
N LEU A 12 -5.84 1.59 13.11
CA LEU A 12 -5.14 1.61 11.84
C LEU A 12 -5.89 0.83 10.76
N SER A 13 -6.35 -0.39 11.07
CA SER A 13 -7.14 -1.22 10.15
C SER A 13 -8.45 -0.54 9.76
N GLU A 14 -9.18 0.04 10.71
CA GLU A 14 -10.40 0.81 10.45
C GLU A 14 -10.16 2.00 9.52
N ARG A 15 -9.00 2.68 9.63
CA ARG A 15 -8.64 3.79 8.73
C ARG A 15 -8.24 3.31 7.36
N LEU A 16 -7.42 2.26 7.30
CA LEU A 16 -6.90 1.70 6.06
C LEU A 16 -8.00 1.19 5.12
N MET A 17 -9.06 0.62 5.68
CA MET A 17 -10.19 0.08 4.90
C MET A 17 -11.21 1.13 4.45
N ARG A 18 -11.08 2.40 4.84
CA ARG A 18 -11.93 3.48 4.33
C ARG A 18 -11.50 3.92 2.94
N PRO A 19 -12.36 4.60 2.17
CA PRO A 19 -11.94 5.28 0.94
C PRO A 19 -10.77 6.24 1.21
N ASN A 20 -9.74 6.19 0.38
CA ASN A 20 -8.46 6.91 0.55
C ASN A 20 -7.67 6.53 1.83
N GLY A 21 -8.04 5.45 2.51
CA GLY A 21 -7.41 4.97 3.72
C GLY A 21 -5.95 4.58 3.51
N VAL A 22 -5.65 3.89 2.41
CA VAL A 22 -4.27 3.52 2.03
C VAL A 22 -3.41 4.77 1.89
N GLN A 23 -3.89 5.77 1.13
CA GLN A 23 -3.17 7.02 0.93
C GLN A 23 -2.92 7.75 2.26
N ALA A 24 -3.93 7.79 3.15
CA ALA A 24 -3.80 8.42 4.46
C ALA A 24 -2.74 7.73 5.34
N VAL A 25 -2.67 6.40 5.33
CA VAL A 25 -1.64 5.63 6.05
C VAL A 25 -0.26 5.90 5.47
N VAL A 26 -0.12 5.86 4.14
CA VAL A 26 1.16 6.15 3.47
C VAL A 26 1.66 7.56 3.85
N ARG A 27 0.80 8.58 3.71
CA ARG A 27 1.15 9.96 4.11
C ARG A 27 1.52 10.06 5.58
N GLY A 28 0.72 9.49 6.47
CA GLY A 28 0.97 9.54 7.91
C GLY A 28 2.34 8.98 8.31
N VAL A 29 2.78 7.89 7.66
CA VAL A 29 4.10 7.28 7.95
C VAL A 29 5.24 8.03 7.25
N MET A 30 5.03 8.50 6.02
CA MET A 30 6.07 9.25 5.29
C MET A 30 6.29 10.65 5.89
N GLU A 31 5.23 11.39 6.14
CA GLU A 31 5.24 12.80 6.57
C GLU A 31 5.43 12.93 8.09
N GLY A 32 4.90 11.99 8.89
CA GLY A 32 4.87 12.08 10.36
C GLY A 32 6.20 11.85 11.08
N THR A 33 7.32 11.72 10.37
CA THR A 33 8.61 11.33 10.96
C THR A 33 9.67 12.43 11.00
N GLY A 34 9.35 13.68 10.66
CA GLY A 34 10.15 14.87 11.02
C GLY A 34 11.60 14.93 10.51
N ALA A 35 12.08 13.95 9.75
CA ALA A 35 13.47 13.90 9.29
C ALA A 35 13.58 14.43 7.86
N GLY A 36 13.50 15.75 7.71
CA GLY A 36 13.88 16.48 6.51
C GLY A 36 15.40 16.54 6.33
N GLY A 37 16.08 15.39 6.37
CA GLY A 37 17.51 15.29 6.08
C GLY A 37 17.75 15.09 4.59
N ALA A 38 18.71 15.81 4.01
CA ALA A 38 19.20 15.54 2.67
C ALA A 38 20.37 14.55 2.73
N GLY A 39 20.36 13.49 1.93
CA GLY A 39 21.48 12.56 1.80
C GLY A 39 21.09 11.07 1.75
N ALA A 40 22.10 10.20 1.63
CA ALA A 40 21.92 8.75 1.48
C ALA A 40 21.22 8.10 2.70
N GLU A 41 21.47 8.61 3.91
CA GLU A 41 20.83 8.10 5.12
C GLU A 41 19.33 8.40 5.17
N ALA A 42 18.91 9.60 4.75
CA ALA A 42 17.50 9.94 4.64
C ALA A 42 16.80 9.08 3.58
N ALA A 43 17.44 8.86 2.43
CA ALA A 43 16.93 7.96 1.40
C ALA A 43 16.81 6.50 1.88
N ALA A 44 17.74 6.02 2.71
CA ALA A 44 17.69 4.70 3.32
C ALA A 44 16.57 4.59 4.38
N VAL A 45 16.36 5.63 5.17
CA VAL A 45 15.24 5.72 6.13
C VAL A 45 13.90 5.68 5.39
N ASP A 46 13.76 6.42 4.30
CA ASP A 46 12.53 6.42 3.48
C ASP A 46 12.24 5.07 2.84
N TRP A 47 13.29 4.36 2.38
CA TRP A 47 13.18 2.97 1.90
C TRP A 47 12.57 2.05 2.95
N ARG A 48 13.09 2.08 4.19
CA ARG A 48 12.63 1.22 5.28
C ARG A 48 11.19 1.55 5.68
N LYS A 49 10.81 2.83 5.67
CA LYS A 49 9.42 3.24 5.89
C LYS A 49 8.51 2.70 4.78
N CYS A 50 8.92 2.79 3.51
CA CYS A 50 8.14 2.25 2.39
C CYS A 50 7.92 0.74 2.55
N ASP A 51 8.96 -0.03 2.90
CA ASP A 51 8.87 -1.47 3.14
C ASP A 51 7.97 -1.82 4.33
N ALA A 52 8.05 -1.04 5.42
CA ALA A 52 7.18 -1.21 6.57
C ALA A 52 5.70 -0.97 6.22
N VAL A 53 5.40 0.11 5.50
CA VAL A 53 4.03 0.38 5.01
C VAL A 53 3.58 -0.72 4.06
N ALA A 54 4.46 -1.17 3.15
CA ALA A 54 4.10 -2.22 2.21
C ALA A 54 3.71 -3.53 2.91
N LYS A 55 4.43 -3.90 3.98
CA LYS A 55 4.10 -5.05 4.84
C LYS A 55 2.77 -4.86 5.57
N ILE A 56 2.48 -3.66 6.07
CA ILE A 56 1.19 -3.34 6.69
C ILE A 56 0.07 -3.53 5.67
N LEU A 57 0.19 -2.95 4.47
CA LEU A 57 -0.82 -3.02 3.42
C LEU A 57 -1.05 -4.46 2.91
N ALA A 58 0.02 -5.26 2.81
CA ALA A 58 -0.08 -6.66 2.38
C ALA A 58 -0.67 -7.59 3.47
N SER A 59 -0.70 -7.15 4.74
CA SER A 59 -1.20 -7.97 5.84
C SER A 59 -2.70 -7.72 6.04
N CYS A 60 -3.53 -8.73 5.73
CA CYS A 60 -4.95 -8.68 6.02
C CYS A 60 -5.18 -8.57 7.55
N PRO A 61 -5.92 -7.56 8.04
CA PRO A 61 -6.31 -7.47 9.44
C PRO A 61 -7.09 -8.71 9.90
N GLN A 62 -6.85 -9.15 11.13
CA GLN A 62 -7.60 -10.27 11.72
C GLN A 62 -9.10 -10.00 11.89
N GLN A 63 -9.49 -8.72 11.85
CA GLN A 63 -10.88 -8.28 11.99
C GLN A 63 -11.66 -8.34 10.68
N CYS A 64 -10.99 -8.56 9.53
CA CYS A 64 -11.65 -8.72 8.25
C CYS A 64 -12.41 -10.05 8.21
N LEU A 65 -13.64 -10.03 7.69
CA LEU A 65 -14.47 -11.23 7.54
C LEU A 65 -13.92 -12.19 6.48
N SER A 66 -13.24 -11.64 5.47
CA SER A 66 -12.66 -12.38 4.37
C SER A 66 -11.43 -11.67 3.82
N LEU A 67 -10.46 -12.46 3.35
CA LEU A 67 -9.32 -11.97 2.59
C LEU A 67 -9.73 -11.38 1.24
N GLU A 68 -10.75 -11.94 0.60
CA GLU A 68 -11.30 -11.43 -0.67
C GLU A 68 -11.83 -10.01 -0.50
N ASP A 69 -12.61 -9.75 0.56
CA ASP A 69 -13.19 -8.43 0.84
C ASP A 69 -12.10 -7.39 1.10
N TYR A 70 -11.04 -7.79 1.79
CA TYR A 70 -9.88 -6.94 2.01
C TYR A 70 -9.19 -6.57 0.69
N TYR A 71 -8.94 -7.56 -0.19
CA TYR A 71 -8.34 -7.32 -1.51
C TYR A 71 -9.24 -6.43 -2.37
N TRP A 72 -10.55 -6.68 -2.38
CA TRP A 72 -11.52 -5.84 -3.08
C TRP A 72 -11.41 -4.37 -2.65
N LEU A 73 -11.30 -4.11 -1.34
CA LEU A 73 -11.30 -2.75 -0.78
C LEU A 73 -9.97 -2.01 -0.97
N VAL A 74 -8.86 -2.75 -0.86
CA VAL A 74 -7.53 -2.15 -0.73
C VAL A 74 -6.77 -2.13 -2.05
N CYS A 75 -6.93 -3.13 -2.92
CA CYS A 75 -6.19 -3.23 -4.18
C CYS A 75 -6.43 -2.04 -5.13
N PRO A 76 -7.65 -1.54 -5.34
CA PRO A 76 -7.87 -0.35 -6.16
C PRO A 76 -7.10 0.87 -5.64
N GLN A 77 -7.13 1.09 -4.31
CA GLN A 77 -6.41 2.20 -3.69
C GLN A 77 -4.89 2.06 -3.81
N ILE A 78 -4.35 0.83 -3.80
CA ILE A 78 -2.92 0.58 -4.08
C ILE A 78 -2.56 0.98 -5.51
N LEU A 79 -3.41 0.66 -6.48
CA LEU A 79 -3.21 1.04 -7.88
C LEU A 79 -3.28 2.57 -8.05
N ASP A 80 -4.15 3.25 -7.31
CA ASP A 80 -4.25 4.71 -7.32
C ASP A 80 -2.94 5.39 -6.87
N LEU A 81 -2.16 4.76 -5.98
CA LEU A 81 -0.85 5.30 -5.57
C LEU A 81 0.13 5.41 -6.75
N LEU A 82 0.01 4.55 -7.78
CA LEU A 82 0.85 4.61 -8.98
C LEU A 82 0.56 5.83 -9.84
N HIS A 83 -0.62 6.44 -9.68
CA HIS A 83 -1.09 7.57 -10.47
C HIS A 83 -0.78 8.94 -9.83
N ILE A 84 -0.24 8.96 -8.60
CA ILE A 84 0.10 10.21 -7.91
C ILE A 84 1.28 10.90 -8.60
N GLN A 85 1.08 12.16 -9.02
CA GLN A 85 2.05 12.93 -9.81
C GLN A 85 2.84 13.96 -8.99
N ASP A 86 2.58 14.06 -7.68
CA ASP A 86 3.31 15.00 -6.82
C ASP A 86 4.81 14.70 -6.82
N LYS A 87 5.64 15.64 -7.31
CA LYS A 87 7.06 15.38 -7.57
C LYS A 87 7.86 15.02 -6.30
N VAL A 88 7.38 15.44 -5.12
CA VAL A 88 8.07 15.23 -3.85
C VAL A 88 7.78 13.81 -3.33
N THR A 89 6.52 13.39 -3.39
CA THR A 89 6.07 12.15 -2.77
C THR A 89 5.88 10.99 -3.75
N ALA A 90 5.66 11.24 -5.05
CA ALA A 90 5.32 10.22 -6.05
C ALA A 90 6.25 9.00 -6.01
N ARG A 91 7.55 9.21 -5.84
CA ARG A 91 8.52 8.10 -5.78
C ARG A 91 8.31 7.18 -4.58
N GLN A 92 8.00 7.74 -3.41
CA GLN A 92 7.73 6.96 -2.20
C GLN A 92 6.42 6.19 -2.36
N PHE A 93 5.39 6.83 -2.93
CA PHE A 93 4.10 6.21 -3.21
C PHE A 93 4.20 5.05 -4.21
N GLN A 94 4.91 5.26 -5.31
CA GLN A 94 5.19 4.21 -6.30
C GLN A 94 5.95 3.04 -5.69
N ARG A 95 6.93 3.31 -4.81
CA ARG A 95 7.70 2.28 -4.13
C ARG A 95 6.84 1.45 -3.18
N VAL A 96 6.01 2.11 -2.36
CA VAL A 96 5.04 1.41 -1.51
C VAL A 96 4.13 0.54 -2.37
N ALA A 97 3.50 1.11 -3.40
CA ALA A 97 2.57 0.40 -4.27
C ALA A 97 3.21 -0.85 -4.91
N THR A 98 4.41 -0.70 -5.49
CA THR A 98 5.13 -1.81 -6.14
C THR A 98 5.53 -2.89 -5.14
N SER A 99 6.00 -2.48 -3.95
CA SER A 99 6.41 -3.43 -2.90
C SER A 99 5.22 -4.16 -2.29
N THR A 100 4.08 -3.48 -2.11
CA THR A 100 2.83 -4.09 -1.68
C THR A 100 2.31 -5.08 -2.71
N LEU A 101 2.25 -4.68 -3.98
CA LEU A 101 1.82 -5.54 -5.08
C LEU A 101 2.68 -6.81 -5.15
N LEU A 102 4.00 -6.67 -5.10
CA LEU A 102 4.92 -7.82 -5.10
C LEU A 102 4.68 -8.75 -3.91
N THR A 103 4.47 -8.19 -2.72
CA THR A 103 4.21 -8.99 -1.50
C THR A 103 2.88 -9.72 -1.59
N MET A 104 1.80 -9.03 -1.98
CA MET A 104 0.46 -9.62 -2.14
C MET A 104 0.44 -10.69 -3.23
N ALA A 105 1.17 -10.49 -4.32
CA ALA A 105 1.30 -11.47 -5.40
C ALA A 105 2.05 -12.74 -4.98
N ARG A 106 3.04 -12.60 -4.09
CA ARG A 106 3.75 -13.77 -3.52
C ARG A 106 2.91 -14.53 -2.50
N GLN A 107 2.12 -13.81 -1.69
CA GLN A 107 1.31 -14.41 -0.62
C GLN A 107 0.04 -15.07 -1.16
N HIS A 108 -0.69 -14.38 -2.04
CA HIS A 108 -1.97 -14.85 -2.57
C HIS A 108 -2.05 -14.59 -4.08
N PRO A 109 -1.37 -15.41 -4.91
CA PRO A 109 -1.22 -15.16 -6.35
C PRO A 109 -2.54 -14.98 -7.10
N GLN A 110 -3.53 -15.83 -6.81
CA GLN A 110 -4.84 -15.83 -7.48
C GLN A 110 -5.62 -14.53 -7.19
N LEU A 111 -5.59 -14.07 -5.95
CA LEU A 111 -6.24 -12.81 -5.55
C LEU A 111 -5.51 -11.61 -6.13
N ALA A 112 -4.18 -11.60 -6.10
CA ALA A 112 -3.38 -10.53 -6.67
C ALA A 112 -3.53 -10.47 -8.20
N GLU A 113 -3.65 -11.62 -8.87
CA GLU A 113 -3.93 -11.65 -10.31
C GLU A 113 -5.26 -10.95 -10.61
N LYS A 114 -6.33 -11.36 -9.93
CA LYS A 114 -7.68 -10.82 -10.12
C LYS A 114 -7.78 -9.33 -9.77
N HIS A 115 -7.23 -8.91 -8.64
CA HIS A 115 -7.47 -7.58 -8.06
C HIS A 115 -6.37 -6.55 -8.33
N LEU A 116 -5.16 -6.98 -8.70
CA LEU A 116 -4.04 -6.07 -9.00
C LEU A 116 -3.58 -6.19 -10.45
N LEU A 117 -3.18 -7.38 -10.89
CA LEU A 117 -2.52 -7.54 -12.20
C LEU A 117 -3.49 -7.38 -13.37
N GLN A 118 -4.66 -8.01 -13.32
CA GLN A 118 -5.67 -7.88 -14.38
C GLN A 118 -6.11 -6.42 -14.58
N PRO A 119 -6.47 -5.65 -13.54
CA PRO A 119 -6.77 -4.22 -13.69
C PRO A 119 -5.58 -3.41 -14.22
N LEU A 120 -4.37 -3.65 -13.71
CA LEU A 120 -3.16 -2.92 -14.11
C LEU A 120 -2.82 -3.16 -15.59
N LEU A 121 -3.00 -4.38 -16.09
CA LEU A 121 -2.67 -4.77 -17.45
C LEU A 121 -3.83 -4.60 -18.44
N ALA A 122 -5.06 -4.37 -17.96
CA ALA A 122 -6.24 -4.20 -18.81
C ALA A 122 -6.04 -3.15 -19.93
N PRO A 123 -5.43 -1.97 -19.69
CA PRO A 123 -5.16 -1.01 -20.76
C PRO A 123 -4.22 -1.56 -21.83
N LEU A 124 -3.15 -2.28 -21.43
CA LEU A 124 -2.18 -2.86 -22.35
C LEU A 124 -2.81 -3.96 -23.22
N ARG A 125 -3.70 -4.78 -22.63
CA ARG A 125 -4.43 -5.83 -23.35
C ARG A 125 -5.32 -5.25 -24.45
N ARG A 126 -6.03 -4.15 -24.16
CA ARG A 126 -6.85 -3.45 -25.17
C ARG A 126 -6.01 -2.93 -26.34
N CYS A 127 -4.77 -2.51 -26.08
CA CYS A 127 -3.84 -2.08 -27.13
C CYS A 127 -3.25 -3.25 -27.94
N SER A 128 -3.37 -4.50 -27.47
CA SER A 128 -2.86 -5.70 -28.18
C SER A 128 -3.91 -6.42 -29.02
N GLU A 129 -5.18 -6.08 -28.84
CA GLU A 129 -6.31 -6.63 -29.59
C GLU A 129 -6.57 -5.86 -30.91
N THR A 130 -5.68 -4.92 -31.27
CA THR A 130 -5.63 -4.17 -32.53
C THR A 130 -4.61 -4.79 -33.48
#